data_AF-A0A7H9HSZ8-F1
#
_entry.id   AF-A0A7H9HSZ8-F1
#
_cell.length_a   1.000
_cell.length_b   1.000
_cell.length_c   1.000
_cell.angle_alpha   90.00
_cell.angle_beta   90.00
_cell.angle_gamma   90.00
#
_symmetry.space_group_name_H-M   'P 1'
#
loop_
_entity.id
_entity.type
_entity.pdbx_description
1 polymer ?
#
loop_
_entity_poly.entity_id
_entity_poly.type
_entity_poly.pdbx_seq_one_letter_code
_entity_poly.pdbx_strand_id
1 'polypeptide(L)'
;MRWLWAFISLLSVTLAATIRGRLDLGPQLNMTGATVSRVHFRLHQIGDYYNKDGYSSETRLDDLNGNFQFDKIPLNPGINATTHFVMYSNSMDFNLKPNRILITFTNLDEQGTEYDIKAYRNVFGKEFFPSPDILYPEQLEQIDVNPYITITPINAAPMRVYYQQRNKGILQSGPLARLFDTRWKQAGVITLVSLVVFPILLEKLDPETAKAVKQEQQKRQRLKYAVKEE
;
A
#
# COMPACT_ATOMS: atom_id res chain seq x y z
N MET A 1 -51.53 -5.36 30.53
CA MET A 1 -51.27 -4.74 29.19
C MET A 1 -50.06 -3.81 29.14
N ARG A 2 -49.80 -2.95 30.14
CA ARG A 2 -48.62 -2.05 30.15
C ARG A 2 -47.25 -2.75 30.17
N TRP A 3 -47.16 -3.93 30.79
CA TRP A 3 -45.93 -4.74 30.83
C TRP A 3 -45.56 -5.40 29.50
N LEU A 4 -46.54 -5.64 28.62
CA LEU A 4 -46.30 -6.24 27.30
C LEU A 4 -45.60 -5.25 26.36
N TRP A 5 -45.95 -3.96 26.46
CA TRP A 5 -45.32 -2.89 25.68
C TRP A 5 -43.88 -2.62 26.11
N ALA A 6 -43.57 -2.72 27.41
CA ALA A 6 -42.20 -2.62 27.92
C ALA A 6 -41.30 -3.79 27.44
N PHE A 7 -41.87 -4.98 27.25
CA PHE A 7 -41.14 -6.14 26.74
C PHE A 7 -40.92 -6.08 25.22
N ILE A 8 -41.86 -5.50 24.48
CA ILE A 8 -41.73 -5.30 23.02
C ILE A 8 -40.71 -4.20 22.69
N SER A 9 -40.57 -3.17 23.51
CA SER A 9 -39.50 -2.15 23.35
C SER A 9 -38.09 -2.70 23.62
N LEU A 10 -37.96 -3.82 24.35
CA LEU A 10 -36.67 -4.50 24.57
C LEU A 10 -36.22 -5.34 23.37
N LEU A 11 -37.10 -5.57 22.40
CA LEU A 11 -36.87 -6.36 21.19
C LEU A 11 -36.73 -5.51 19.92
N SER A 12 -36.39 -4.23 20.06
CA SER A 12 -36.06 -3.39 18.91
C SER A 12 -34.83 -3.99 18.19
N VAL A 13 -35.08 -4.71 17.11
CA VAL A 13 -34.07 -5.22 16.18
C VAL A 13 -33.41 -4.01 15.56
N THR A 14 -32.25 -3.62 16.08
CA THR A 14 -31.43 -2.60 15.45
C THR A 14 -30.84 -3.20 14.18
N LEU A 15 -31.14 -2.62 13.02
CA LEU A 15 -30.43 -2.91 11.77
C LEU A 15 -28.93 -2.76 12.03
N ALA A 16 -28.20 -3.83 11.77
CA ALA A 16 -26.81 -3.97 12.13
C ALA A 16 -26.07 -4.62 10.96
N ALA A 17 -25.32 -3.84 10.21
CA ALA A 17 -24.37 -4.36 9.23
C ALA A 17 -23.03 -4.68 9.89
N THR A 18 -22.24 -5.51 9.21
CA THR A 18 -20.85 -5.79 9.59
C THR A 18 -19.93 -5.48 8.42
N ILE A 19 -18.87 -4.72 8.68
CA ILE A 19 -17.78 -4.49 7.71
C ILE A 19 -16.61 -5.38 8.11
N ARG A 20 -16.12 -6.17 7.16
CA ARG A 20 -14.94 -7.01 7.33
C ARG A 20 -13.78 -6.47 6.51
N GLY A 21 -12.60 -6.46 7.11
CA GLY A 21 -11.38 -6.10 6.42
C GLY A 21 -10.20 -6.93 6.85
N ARG A 22 -9.13 -6.85 6.06
CA ARG A 22 -7.87 -7.53 6.33
C ARG A 22 -6.68 -6.66 5.97
N LEU A 23 -5.75 -6.54 6.90
CA LEU A 23 -4.42 -5.97 6.68
C LEU A 23 -3.48 -7.06 6.17
N ASP A 24 -3.04 -6.93 4.93
CA ASP A 24 -2.01 -7.78 4.33
C ASP A 24 -0.68 -7.01 4.28
N LEU A 25 0.31 -7.48 5.05
CA LEU A 25 1.65 -6.90 5.08
C LEU A 25 2.56 -7.43 3.96
N GLY A 26 2.11 -8.42 3.19
CA GLY A 26 2.88 -9.08 2.16
C GLY A 26 3.99 -9.99 2.72
N PRO A 27 4.79 -10.62 1.84
CA PRO A 27 5.74 -11.66 2.24
C PRO A 27 7.01 -11.14 2.93
N GLN A 28 7.26 -9.84 2.88
CA GLN A 28 8.49 -9.24 3.40
C GLN A 28 8.37 -8.81 4.87
N LEU A 29 7.15 -8.71 5.38
CA LEU A 29 6.84 -8.12 6.67
C LEU A 29 5.98 -9.09 7.47
N ASN A 30 6.41 -9.39 8.69
CA ASN A 30 5.70 -10.32 9.56
C ASN A 30 4.78 -9.56 10.50
N MET A 31 3.53 -10.03 10.64
CA MET A 31 2.61 -9.53 11.65
C MET A 31 3.08 -10.00 13.03
N THR A 32 3.23 -9.08 13.97
CA THR A 32 3.61 -9.39 15.36
C THR A 32 2.52 -8.92 16.32
N GLY A 33 2.54 -9.40 17.57
CA GLY A 33 1.62 -8.91 18.60
C GLY A 33 1.72 -7.39 18.84
N ALA A 34 2.91 -6.80 18.65
CA ALA A 34 3.09 -5.36 18.72
C ALA A 34 2.33 -4.65 17.57
N THR A 35 2.37 -5.21 16.37
CA THR A 35 1.64 -4.69 15.20
C THR A 35 0.14 -4.59 15.46
N VAL A 36 -0.44 -5.65 16.05
CA VAL A 36 -1.88 -5.72 16.39
C VAL A 36 -2.31 -4.53 17.26
N SER A 37 -1.48 -4.13 18.22
CA SER A 37 -1.79 -3.01 19.13
C SER A 37 -1.63 -1.62 18.50
N ARG A 38 -0.80 -1.51 17.44
CA ARG A 38 -0.37 -0.23 16.84
C ARG A 38 -1.06 0.10 15.53
N VAL A 39 -1.92 -0.80 15.07
CA VAL A 39 -2.81 -0.60 13.92
C VAL A 39 -4.23 -0.46 14.43
N HIS A 40 -4.94 0.57 13.98
CA HIS A 40 -6.35 0.78 14.29
C HIS A 40 -7.07 1.35 13.07
N PHE A 41 -8.36 1.06 13.01
CA PHE A 41 -9.25 1.51 11.94
C PHE A 41 -10.38 2.30 12.57
N ARG A 42 -10.66 3.48 12.03
CA ARG A 42 -11.75 4.33 12.49
C ARG A 42 -12.83 4.43 11.41
N LEU A 43 -14.07 4.24 11.80
CA LEU A 43 -15.24 4.36 10.95
C LEU A 43 -16.06 5.57 11.40
N HIS A 44 -16.44 6.42 10.45
CA HIS A 44 -17.31 7.56 10.67
C HIS A 44 -18.43 7.55 9.65
N GLN A 45 -19.67 7.67 10.08
CA GLN A 45 -20.77 7.95 9.17
C GLN A 45 -20.59 9.34 8.59
N ILE A 46 -20.95 9.53 7.32
CA ILE A 46 -21.02 10.84 6.68
C ILE A 46 -22.31 10.97 5.89
N GLY A 47 -22.91 12.16 5.88
CA GLY A 47 -24.16 12.40 5.16
C GLY A 47 -25.36 11.69 5.78
N ASP A 48 -26.54 12.27 5.59
CA ASP A 48 -27.86 11.70 5.90
C ASP A 48 -27.89 10.80 7.14
N TYR A 49 -27.62 11.42 8.30
CA TYR A 49 -27.63 10.73 9.58
C TYR A 49 -29.07 10.51 10.05
N TYR A 50 -29.41 9.26 10.40
CA TYR A 50 -30.65 8.98 11.12
C TYR A 50 -30.64 9.58 12.54
N ASN A 51 -29.48 9.54 13.21
CA ASN A 51 -29.28 10.10 14.54
C ASN A 51 -28.64 11.50 14.46
N LYS A 52 -28.96 12.37 15.42
CA LYS A 52 -28.43 13.75 15.47
C LYS A 52 -26.90 13.82 15.55
N ASP A 53 -26.30 12.80 16.15
CA ASP A 53 -24.86 12.58 16.21
C ASP A 53 -24.53 11.40 15.29
N GLY A 54 -23.76 11.63 14.24
CA GLY A 54 -23.36 10.58 13.28
C GLY A 54 -22.62 9.44 13.97
N TYR A 55 -22.77 8.22 13.45
CA TYR A 55 -22.11 7.05 14.05
C TYR A 55 -20.59 7.13 13.92
N SER A 56 -19.88 6.76 14.98
CA SER A 56 -18.42 6.60 14.97
C SER A 56 -18.00 5.39 15.78
N SER A 57 -17.04 4.63 15.24
CA SER A 57 -16.48 3.45 15.89
C SER A 57 -15.00 3.30 15.56
N GLU A 58 -14.26 2.64 16.44
CA GLU A 58 -12.86 2.30 16.25
C GLU A 58 -12.67 0.81 16.53
N THR A 59 -11.92 0.14 15.67
CA THR A 59 -11.55 -1.27 15.83
C THR A 59 -10.04 -1.44 15.65
N ARG A 60 -9.52 -2.57 16.11
CA ARG A 60 -8.12 -2.98 15.96
C ARG A 60 -8.07 -4.28 15.17
N LEU A 61 -6.86 -4.79 14.97
CA LEU A 61 -6.70 -6.13 14.42
C LEU A 61 -7.16 -7.16 15.46
N ASP A 62 -7.94 -8.13 15.02
CA ASP A 62 -8.47 -9.22 15.85
C ASP A 62 -7.45 -10.35 15.99
N ASP A 63 -6.62 -10.56 14.96
CA ASP A 63 -5.68 -11.66 14.90
C ASP A 63 -4.35 -11.31 14.18
N LEU A 64 -3.42 -12.27 14.22
CA LEU A 64 -2.14 -12.18 13.50
C LEU A 64 -2.29 -12.40 11.98
N ASN A 65 -3.46 -12.80 11.50
CA ASN A 65 -3.76 -12.89 10.07
C ASN A 65 -4.13 -11.53 9.47
N GLY A 66 -4.28 -10.52 10.33
CA GLY A 66 -4.59 -9.15 9.95
C GLY A 66 -6.07 -8.87 9.83
N ASN A 67 -6.95 -9.73 10.33
CA ASN A 67 -8.39 -9.53 10.25
C ASN A 67 -8.83 -8.42 11.19
N PHE A 68 -9.84 -7.65 10.78
CA PHE A 68 -10.55 -6.70 11.64
C PHE A 68 -12.01 -6.61 11.20
N GLN A 69 -12.90 -6.30 12.14
CA GLN A 69 -14.29 -6.08 11.84
C GLN A 69 -14.92 -4.92 12.61
N PHE A 70 -15.92 -4.31 11.99
CA PHE A 70 -16.85 -3.40 12.64
C PHE A 70 -18.21 -4.08 12.68
N ASP A 71 -18.72 -4.33 13.89
CA ASP A 71 -20.02 -4.96 14.09
C ASP A 71 -21.08 -3.93 14.49
N LYS A 72 -22.35 -4.29 14.22
CA LYS A 72 -23.52 -3.52 14.65
C LYS A 72 -23.52 -2.09 14.12
N ILE A 73 -23.22 -1.95 12.83
CA ILE A 73 -23.21 -0.66 12.16
C ILE A 73 -24.65 -0.30 11.79
N PRO A 74 -25.15 0.88 12.21
CA PRO A 74 -26.51 1.29 11.90
C PRO A 74 -26.65 1.60 10.41
N LEU A 75 -27.75 1.17 9.80
CA LEU A 75 -28.13 1.53 8.44
C LEU A 75 -29.38 2.42 8.46
N ASN A 76 -29.45 3.36 7.51
CA ASN A 76 -30.64 4.14 7.27
C ASN A 76 -31.76 3.21 6.75
N PRO A 77 -33.00 3.26 7.28
CA PRO A 77 -34.09 2.41 6.82
C PRO A 77 -34.70 2.89 5.48
N GLY A 78 -35.34 1.99 4.74
CA GLY A 78 -36.06 2.28 3.50
C GLY A 78 -35.40 1.71 2.23
N ILE A 79 -36.22 1.45 1.19
CA ILE A 79 -35.76 0.93 -0.10
C ILE A 79 -34.83 1.94 -0.77
N ASN A 80 -33.68 1.48 -1.27
CA ASN A 80 -32.65 2.31 -1.89
C ASN A 80 -32.11 3.43 -0.99
N ALA A 81 -32.38 3.38 0.33
CA ALA A 81 -31.74 4.26 1.28
C ALA A 81 -30.24 3.96 1.28
N THR A 82 -29.44 5.02 1.16
CA THR A 82 -27.99 4.91 1.19
C THR A 82 -27.46 5.33 2.55
N THR A 83 -26.46 4.59 3.03
CA THR A 83 -25.71 4.95 4.23
C THR A 83 -24.25 4.98 3.87
N HIS A 84 -23.60 6.13 4.11
CA HIS A 84 -22.19 6.31 3.78
C HIS A 84 -21.35 6.32 5.04
N PHE A 85 -20.26 5.55 4.99
CA PHE A 85 -19.22 5.54 6.01
C PHE A 85 -17.87 5.84 5.39
N VAL A 86 -17.01 6.48 6.16
CA VAL A 86 -15.60 6.66 5.83
C VAL A 86 -14.78 5.86 6.82
N MET A 87 -14.01 4.92 6.30
CA MET A 87 -13.02 4.18 7.05
C MET A 87 -11.64 4.81 6.85
N TYR A 88 -10.95 5.05 7.97
CA TYR A 88 -9.58 5.52 8.04
C TYR A 88 -8.69 4.40 8.54
N SER A 89 -7.65 4.06 7.78
CA SER A 89 -6.64 3.10 8.19
C SER A 89 -5.43 3.82 8.77
N ASN A 90 -5.03 3.46 9.99
CA ASN A 90 -3.92 4.11 10.65
C ASN A 90 -2.99 3.09 11.30
N SER A 91 -1.69 3.35 11.17
CA SER A 91 -0.64 2.54 11.78
C SER A 91 0.49 3.45 12.26
N MET A 92 1.04 3.11 13.41
CA MET A 92 2.29 3.73 13.86
C MET A 92 3.49 3.18 13.07
N ASP A 93 3.50 1.90 12.75
CA ASP A 93 4.70 1.27 12.18
C ASP A 93 4.74 1.31 10.64
N PHE A 94 3.58 1.37 9.97
CA PHE A 94 3.47 1.25 8.52
C PHE A 94 2.79 2.46 7.86
N ASN A 95 3.14 2.73 6.60
CA ASN A 95 2.34 3.61 5.76
C ASN A 95 1.32 2.75 4.99
N LEU A 96 0.04 2.87 5.32
CA LEU A 96 -1.02 2.04 4.77
C LEU A 96 -1.69 2.67 3.53
N LYS A 97 -2.19 1.80 2.65
CA LYS A 97 -3.06 2.12 1.52
C LYS A 97 -4.17 1.04 1.37
N PRO A 98 -5.42 1.43 1.07
CA PRO A 98 -5.91 2.80 1.02
C PRO A 98 -5.99 3.41 2.43
N ASN A 99 -5.65 4.69 2.55
CA ASN A 99 -5.73 5.43 3.83
C ASN A 99 -7.19 5.83 4.14
N ARG A 100 -7.94 6.26 3.12
CA ARG A 100 -9.34 6.68 3.23
C ARG A 100 -10.19 5.83 2.29
N ILE A 101 -11.24 5.22 2.82
CA ILE A 101 -12.13 4.35 2.06
C ILE A 101 -13.55 4.83 2.32
N LEU A 102 -14.28 5.16 1.24
CA LEU A 102 -15.72 5.41 1.29
C LEU A 102 -16.43 4.06 1.17
N ILE A 103 -17.32 3.77 2.10
CA ILE A 103 -18.13 2.55 2.12
C ILE A 103 -19.58 3.00 2.00
N THR A 104 -20.27 2.51 0.98
CA THR A 104 -21.67 2.82 0.69
C THR A 104 -22.48 1.55 0.84
N PHE A 105 -23.46 1.62 1.73
CA PHE A 105 -24.54 0.63 1.84
C PHE A 105 -25.74 1.14 1.06
N THR A 106 -26.35 0.27 0.27
CA THR A 106 -27.63 0.55 -0.40
C THR A 106 -28.60 -0.55 -0.03
N ASN A 107 -29.70 -0.20 0.63
CA ASN A 107 -30.70 -1.19 1.02
C ASN A 107 -31.50 -1.68 -0.20
N LEU A 108 -31.74 -2.98 -0.26
CA LEU A 108 -32.55 -3.62 -1.29
C LEU A 108 -34.00 -3.84 -0.84
N ASP A 109 -34.26 -3.81 0.47
CA ASP A 109 -35.57 -4.01 1.09
C ASP A 109 -36.03 -2.78 1.91
N GLU A 110 -37.33 -2.74 2.25
CA GLU A 110 -37.89 -1.69 3.13
C GLU A 110 -37.35 -1.81 4.55
N GLN A 111 -37.08 -3.05 4.99
CA GLN A 111 -36.64 -3.39 6.32
C GLN A 111 -35.12 -3.27 6.52
N GLY A 112 -34.35 -3.00 5.46
CA GLY A 112 -32.89 -2.86 5.45
C GLY A 112 -32.12 -4.09 5.93
N THR A 113 -32.70 -5.28 5.80
CA THR A 113 -32.05 -6.55 6.12
C THR A 113 -31.17 -7.07 5.00
N GLU A 114 -31.48 -6.70 3.76
CA GLU A 114 -30.70 -7.04 2.57
C GLU A 114 -30.08 -5.76 1.99
N TYR A 115 -28.76 -5.76 1.82
CA TYR A 115 -28.02 -4.59 1.37
C TYR A 115 -26.91 -4.94 0.40
N ASP A 116 -26.68 -4.03 -0.55
CA ASP A 116 -25.48 -4.02 -1.39
C ASP A 116 -24.39 -3.17 -0.73
N ILE A 117 -23.17 -3.68 -0.69
CA ILE A 117 -22.01 -3.00 -0.11
C ILE A 117 -20.98 -2.70 -1.19
N LYS A 118 -20.66 -1.41 -1.34
CA LYS A 118 -19.62 -0.94 -2.25
C LYS A 118 -18.59 -0.14 -1.49
N ALA A 119 -17.32 -0.34 -1.81
CA ALA A 119 -16.23 0.44 -1.25
C ALA A 119 -15.45 1.15 -2.35
N TYR A 120 -14.96 2.34 -2.06
CA TYR A 120 -14.22 3.18 -2.99
C TYR A 120 -12.99 3.74 -2.31
N ARG A 121 -11.85 3.67 -3.00
CA ARG A 121 -10.61 4.26 -2.49
C ARG A 121 -10.63 5.76 -2.71
N ASN A 122 -10.24 6.52 -1.69
CA ASN A 122 -10.05 7.95 -1.79
C ASN A 122 -8.63 8.35 -1.35
N VAL A 123 -8.17 9.49 -1.84
CA VAL A 123 -6.90 10.11 -1.49
C VAL A 123 -7.16 11.24 -0.48
N PHE A 124 -6.16 11.55 0.34
CA PHE A 124 -6.23 12.69 1.25
C PHE A 124 -6.36 14.00 0.46
N GLY A 125 -7.25 14.90 0.90
CA GLY A 125 -7.51 16.18 0.24
C GLY A 125 -8.47 16.13 -0.95
N LYS A 126 -8.93 14.96 -1.37
CA LYS A 126 -9.98 14.81 -2.39
C LYS A 126 -11.35 14.61 -1.72
N GLU A 127 -12.38 15.24 -2.28
CA GLU A 127 -13.77 15.09 -1.86
C GLU A 127 -14.30 13.67 -2.14
N PHE A 128 -15.27 13.21 -1.34
CA PHE A 128 -15.86 11.88 -1.53
C PHE A 128 -16.96 11.88 -2.59
N PHE A 129 -17.75 12.95 -2.59
CA PHE A 129 -18.86 13.14 -3.49
C PHE A 129 -18.54 14.32 -4.39
N PRO A 130 -18.89 14.25 -5.68
CA PRO A 130 -18.69 15.36 -6.57
C PRO A 130 -19.64 16.51 -6.25
N SER A 131 -19.20 17.72 -6.57
CA SER A 131 -20.08 18.89 -6.52
C SER A 131 -21.26 18.72 -7.50
N PRO A 132 -22.48 19.10 -7.11
CA PRO A 132 -23.70 18.85 -7.90
C PRO A 132 -23.70 19.58 -9.25
N ASP A 133 -22.91 20.65 -9.37
CA ASP A 133 -22.87 21.50 -10.58
C ASP A 133 -21.98 20.93 -11.70
N ILE A 134 -21.22 19.86 -11.43
CA ILE A 134 -20.28 19.28 -12.39
C ILE A 134 -21.01 18.26 -13.27
N LEU A 135 -21.08 18.53 -14.58
CA LEU A 135 -21.59 17.59 -15.55
C LEU A 135 -20.57 16.46 -15.77
N TYR A 136 -20.94 15.22 -15.43
CA TYR A 136 -20.09 14.01 -15.49
C TYR A 136 -18.82 14.10 -14.63
N PRO A 137 -18.97 14.09 -13.31
CA PRO A 137 -17.82 14.18 -12.42
C PRO A 137 -16.96 12.91 -12.46
N GLU A 138 -15.69 13.08 -12.11
CA GLU A 138 -14.77 11.96 -11.89
C GLU A 138 -15.28 11.08 -10.74
N GLN A 139 -15.34 9.77 -10.99
CA GLN A 139 -15.78 8.79 -9.99
C GLN A 139 -14.58 8.21 -9.23
N LEU A 140 -14.79 7.90 -7.95
CA LEU A 140 -13.79 7.19 -7.16
C LEU A 140 -13.63 5.76 -7.67
N GLU A 141 -12.41 5.24 -7.58
CA GLU A 141 -12.14 3.85 -7.97
C GLU A 141 -12.73 2.89 -6.94
N GLN A 142 -13.59 2.00 -7.43
CA GLN A 142 -14.19 0.95 -6.62
C GLN A 142 -13.14 -0.10 -6.24
N ILE A 143 -13.18 -0.54 -4.98
CA ILE A 143 -12.37 -1.65 -4.48
C ILE A 143 -13.28 -2.83 -4.17
N ASP A 144 -12.71 -4.04 -4.25
CA ASP A 144 -13.43 -5.26 -3.91
C ASP A 144 -13.67 -5.35 -2.39
N VAL A 145 -14.86 -5.82 -2.05
CA VAL A 145 -15.33 -5.99 -0.67
C VAL A 145 -15.48 -7.48 -0.32
N ASN A 146 -15.57 -8.35 -1.33
CA ASN A 146 -15.77 -9.78 -1.14
C ASN A 146 -14.44 -10.53 -1.33
N PRO A 147 -13.94 -11.31 -0.35
CA PRO A 147 -14.56 -11.65 0.94
C PRO A 147 -14.35 -10.61 2.06
N TYR A 148 -13.41 -9.68 1.90
CA TYR A 148 -13.11 -8.60 2.85
C TYR A 148 -12.41 -7.42 2.16
N ILE A 149 -12.48 -6.25 2.77
CA ILE A 149 -11.74 -5.06 2.30
C ILE A 149 -10.25 -5.22 2.61
N THR A 150 -9.41 -5.23 1.57
CA THR A 150 -7.96 -5.44 1.73
C THR A 150 -7.22 -4.12 1.88
N ILE A 151 -6.39 -4.04 2.92
CA ILE A 151 -5.49 -2.91 3.20
C ILE A 151 -4.05 -3.43 3.13
N THR A 152 -3.18 -2.70 2.45
CA THR A 152 -1.78 -3.09 2.24
C THR A 152 -0.84 -1.94 2.58
N PRO A 153 0.44 -2.20 2.91
CA PRO A 153 1.42 -1.15 3.04
C PRO A 153 1.76 -0.54 1.66
N ILE A 154 2.22 0.71 1.63
CA ILE A 154 2.65 1.37 0.40
C ILE A 154 3.92 0.68 -0.14
N ASN A 155 3.87 0.19 -1.38
CA ASN A 155 4.98 -0.56 -2.01
C ASN A 155 6.32 0.19 -1.97
N ALA A 156 6.32 1.51 -2.20
CA ALA A 156 7.54 2.32 -2.25
C ALA A 156 8.13 2.65 -0.88
N ALA A 157 7.29 2.72 0.16
CA ALA A 157 7.68 3.13 1.51
C ALA A 157 6.80 2.43 2.55
N PRO A 158 6.93 1.10 2.73
CA PRO A 158 6.01 0.32 3.54
C PRO A 158 6.13 0.64 5.03
N MET A 159 7.34 0.91 5.51
CA MET A 159 7.62 1.27 6.89
C MET A 159 7.53 2.78 7.12
N ARG A 160 7.01 3.17 8.28
CA ARG A 160 6.99 4.56 8.73
C ARG A 160 8.33 4.91 9.37
N VAL A 161 9.04 5.85 8.77
CA VAL A 161 10.37 6.27 9.22
C VAL A 161 10.24 7.49 10.11
N TYR A 162 10.42 7.30 11.41
CA TYR A 162 10.39 8.39 12.40
C TYR A 162 11.74 9.06 12.62
N TYR A 163 12.83 8.39 12.23
CA TYR A 163 14.19 8.85 12.46
C TYR A 163 14.89 9.07 11.13
N GLN A 164 15.49 10.25 10.97
CA GLN A 164 16.32 10.54 9.82
C GLN A 164 17.80 10.34 10.18
N GLN A 165 18.50 9.49 9.43
CA GLN A 165 19.95 9.38 9.55
C GLN A 165 20.62 10.67 9.06
N ARG A 166 21.42 11.30 9.93
CA ARG A 166 22.08 12.59 9.68
C ARG A 166 23.16 12.50 8.58
N ASN A 167 23.98 11.46 8.61
CA ASN A 167 25.08 11.25 7.67
C ASN A 167 24.86 9.93 6.92
N LYS A 168 24.15 9.97 5.79
CA LYS A 168 24.11 8.80 4.89
C LYS A 168 25.49 8.66 4.24
N GLY A 169 26.07 7.46 4.27
CA GLY A 169 27.38 7.23 3.65
C GLY A 169 27.37 7.51 2.13
N ILE A 170 28.56 7.70 1.55
CA ILE A 170 28.74 7.97 0.09
C ILE A 170 28.16 6.83 -0.79
N LEU A 171 28.11 5.61 -0.25
CA LEU A 171 27.52 4.44 -0.91
C LEU A 171 26.02 4.27 -0.63
N GLN A 172 25.46 5.02 0.34
CA GLN A 172 24.05 4.97 0.73
C GLN A 172 23.25 6.18 0.24
N SER A 173 23.93 7.25 -0.18
CA SER A 173 23.29 8.44 -0.76
C SER A 173 24.14 9.03 -1.89
N GLY A 174 23.48 9.62 -2.89
CA GLY A 174 24.14 10.27 -4.03
C GLY A 174 24.27 9.39 -5.29
N PRO A 175 25.00 9.87 -6.31
CA PRO A 175 25.09 9.20 -7.61
C PRO A 175 25.76 7.82 -7.56
N LEU A 176 26.76 7.64 -6.70
CA LEU A 176 27.45 6.35 -6.52
C LEU A 176 26.53 5.31 -5.86
N ALA A 177 25.73 5.72 -4.87
CA ALA A 177 24.76 4.83 -4.23
C ALA A 177 23.77 4.21 -5.23
N ARG A 178 23.32 5.00 -6.23
CA ARG A 178 22.41 4.51 -7.29
C ARG A 178 23.02 3.41 -8.17
N LEU A 179 24.34 3.33 -8.26
CA LEU A 179 25.04 2.26 -8.98
C LEU A 179 25.07 0.97 -8.15
N PHE A 180 25.06 1.08 -6.83
CA PHE A 180 25.04 -0.05 -5.90
C PHE A 180 23.63 -0.47 -5.48
N ASP A 181 22.58 0.21 -5.92
CA ASP A 181 21.20 -0.06 -5.48
C ASP A 181 20.55 -1.29 -6.13
N THR A 182 21.12 -1.78 -7.24
CA THR A 182 20.56 -2.93 -8.00
C THR A 182 21.66 -3.91 -8.39
N ARG A 183 21.37 -5.22 -8.25
CA ARG A 183 22.33 -6.32 -8.50
C ARG A 183 22.98 -6.24 -9.90
N TRP A 184 22.22 -5.85 -10.92
CA TRP A 184 22.72 -5.71 -12.29
C TRP A 184 23.68 -4.54 -12.46
N LYS A 185 23.39 -3.39 -11.84
CA LYS A 185 24.28 -2.23 -11.87
C LYS A 185 25.57 -2.49 -11.09
N GLN A 186 25.46 -3.19 -9.95
CA GLN A 186 26.63 -3.66 -9.20
C GLN A 186 27.52 -4.58 -10.04
N ALA A 187 26.94 -5.57 -10.72
CA ALA A 187 27.70 -6.47 -11.59
C ALA A 187 28.43 -5.70 -12.71
N GLY A 188 27.78 -4.71 -13.32
CA GLY A 188 28.39 -3.82 -14.31
C GLY A 188 29.59 -3.04 -13.78
N VAL A 189 29.45 -2.44 -12.59
CA VAL A 189 30.55 -1.71 -11.92
C VAL A 189 31.72 -2.65 -11.59
N ILE A 190 31.44 -3.82 -11.02
CA ILE A 190 32.48 -4.81 -10.69
C ILE A 190 33.22 -5.28 -11.95
N THR A 191 32.50 -5.46 -13.06
CA THR A 191 33.09 -5.86 -14.34
C THR A 191 34.00 -4.76 -14.89
N LEU A 192 33.56 -3.50 -14.82
CA LEU A 192 34.35 -2.36 -15.27
C LEU A 192 35.63 -2.18 -14.43
N VAL A 193 35.53 -2.31 -13.10
CA VAL A 193 36.71 -2.29 -12.21
C VAL A 193 37.63 -3.46 -12.53
N SER A 194 37.08 -4.65 -12.72
CA SER A 194 37.86 -5.85 -13.10
C SER A 194 38.59 -5.65 -14.42
N LEU A 195 37.97 -5.05 -15.45
CA LEU A 195 38.61 -4.78 -16.74
C LEU A 195 39.81 -3.83 -16.62
N VAL A 196 39.78 -2.90 -15.66
CA VAL A 196 40.88 -1.94 -15.43
C VAL A 196 41.97 -2.56 -14.56
N VAL A 197 41.60 -3.31 -13.52
CA VAL A 197 42.55 -3.85 -12.54
C VAL A 197 43.21 -5.15 -13.01
N PHE A 198 42.50 -5.98 -13.77
CA PHE A 198 42.99 -7.28 -14.22
C PHE A 198 44.27 -7.20 -15.08
N PRO A 199 44.42 -6.28 -16.05
CA PRO A 199 45.68 -6.12 -16.78
C PRO A 199 46.85 -5.73 -15.87
N ILE A 200 46.61 -4.89 -14.88
CA ILE A 200 47.63 -4.44 -13.91
C ILE A 200 48.09 -5.61 -13.05
N LEU A 201 47.16 -6.46 -12.62
CA LEU A 201 47.47 -7.68 -11.87
C LEU A 201 48.20 -8.71 -12.74
N LEU A 202 47.77 -8.92 -13.98
CA LEU A 202 48.45 -9.82 -14.92
C LEU A 202 49.89 -9.39 -15.17
N GLU A 203 50.16 -8.09 -15.36
CA GLU A 203 51.52 -7.59 -15.55
C GLU A 203 52.43 -7.84 -14.33
N LYS A 204 51.88 -7.92 -13.13
CA LYS A 204 52.63 -8.15 -11.89
C LYS A 204 52.80 -9.62 -11.52
N LEU A 205 51.81 -10.45 -11.82
CA LEU A 205 51.80 -11.87 -11.45
C LEU A 205 52.36 -12.77 -12.55
N ASP A 206 52.17 -12.41 -13.83
CA ASP A 206 52.66 -13.20 -14.97
C ASP A 206 53.10 -12.29 -16.15
N PRO A 207 54.35 -11.78 -16.09
CA PRO A 207 54.86 -10.81 -17.05
C PRO A 207 55.07 -11.38 -18.46
N GLU A 208 55.18 -12.71 -18.60
CA GLU A 208 55.37 -13.36 -19.90
C GLU A 208 54.08 -13.36 -20.72
N THR A 209 52.97 -13.72 -20.07
CA THR A 209 51.63 -13.67 -20.68
C THR A 209 51.23 -12.24 -21.04
N ALA A 210 51.56 -11.25 -20.19
CA ALA A 210 51.29 -9.84 -20.48
C ALA A 210 52.06 -9.31 -21.71
N LYS A 211 53.32 -9.74 -21.90
CA LYS A 211 54.12 -9.38 -23.09
C LYS A 211 53.57 -10.01 -24.37
N ALA A 212 53.16 -11.27 -24.32
CA ALA A 212 52.57 -11.97 -25.46
C ALA A 212 51.28 -11.27 -25.94
N VAL A 213 50.40 -10.91 -25.01
CA VAL A 213 49.14 -10.19 -25.32
C VAL A 213 49.42 -8.81 -25.93
N LYS A 214 50.41 -8.05 -25.42
CA LYS A 214 50.80 -6.75 -26.00
C LYS A 214 51.35 -6.89 -27.42
N GLN A 215 52.17 -7.91 -27.68
CA GLN A 215 52.71 -8.17 -29.02
C GLN A 215 51.61 -8.53 -30.02
N GLU A 216 50.62 -9.32 -29.63
CA GLU A 216 49.47 -9.63 -30.48
C GLU A 216 48.58 -8.40 -30.74
N GLN A 217 48.33 -7.57 -29.72
CA GLN A 217 47.58 -6.32 -29.89
C GLN A 217 48.28 -5.38 -30.87
N GLN A 218 49.60 -5.23 -30.77
CA GLN A 218 50.39 -4.41 -31.70
C GLN A 218 50.37 -4.97 -33.13
N LYS A 219 50.48 -6.29 -33.31
CA LYS A 219 50.34 -6.94 -34.63
C LYS A 219 48.96 -6.66 -35.24
N ARG A 220 47.89 -6.82 -34.46
CA ARG A 220 46.52 -6.55 -34.92
C ARG A 220 46.27 -5.07 -35.24
N GLN A 221 46.88 -4.14 -34.50
CA GLN A 221 46.81 -2.71 -34.83
C GLN A 221 47.53 -2.40 -36.15
N ARG A 222 48.75 -2.89 -36.34
CA ARG A 222 49.51 -2.71 -37.58
C ARG A 222 48.74 -3.22 -38.81
N LEU A 223 48.10 -4.39 -38.69
CA LEU A 223 47.25 -4.95 -39.74
C LEU A 223 46.03 -4.08 -40.05
N LYS A 224 45.41 -3.42 -39.05
CA LYS A 224 44.27 -2.51 -39.28
C LYS A 224 44.66 -1.20 -39.97
N TYR A 225 45.88 -0.70 -39.77
CA TYR A 225 46.38 0.50 -40.45
C TYR A 225 46.85 0.19 -41.87
N ALA A 226 47.42 -1.00 -42.11
CA ALA A 226 47.80 -1.44 -43.45
C ALA A 226 46.60 -1.63 -44.40
N VAL A 227 45.41 -1.97 -43.89
CA VAL A 227 44.19 -2.14 -44.68
C VAL A 227 43.47 -0.81 -44.97
N LYS A 228 43.88 0.30 -44.36
CA LYS A 228 43.31 1.65 -44.58
C LYS A 228 44.07 2.48 -45.63
N GLU A 229 45.19 1.98 -46.14
CA GLU A 229 46.03 2.67 -47.15
C GLU A 229 45.80 2.16 -48.59
N GLU A 230 44.77 1.35 -48.82
CA GLU A 230 44.18 1.05 -50.15
C GLU A 230 42.80 1.72 -50.28
#